data_AF-A0A4U9D8D1-F1
#
_entry.id   AF-A0A4U9D8D1-F1
#
_cell.length_a   1.000
_cell.length_b   1.000
_cell.length_c   1.000
_cell.angle_alpha   90.00
_cell.angle_beta   90.00
_cell.angle_gamma   90.00
#
_symmetry.space_group_name_H-M   'P 1'
#
loop_
_entity.id
_entity.type
_entity.pdbx_description
1 polymer ?
#
loop_
_entity_poly.entity_id
_entity_poly.type
_entity_poly.pdbx_seq_one_letter_code
_entity_poly.pdbx_strand_id
1 'polypeptide(L)'
;MRRWWTPVFRYIEIPLNSPDWQQSIPQMVGRFAEQAVIGAGTVLNVEQVDFLAAAGAKLVVTPNTQPAVIRRAVAQGMLVCAGCATATEAFNALDAGAQWLKIFPSSAFGPDYIRALESGTAPGGAGAGGGGRDAG
;
A
#
# COMPACT_ATOMS: atom_id res chain seq x y z
N MET A 1 -19.43 0.53 -29.16
CA MET A 1 -18.26 1.43 -29.24
C MET A 1 -17.18 0.89 -28.31
N ARG A 2 -16.00 0.50 -28.81
CA ARG A 2 -14.87 0.09 -27.98
C ARG A 2 -14.12 1.34 -27.52
N ARG A 3 -13.96 1.50 -26.20
CA ARG A 3 -13.29 2.64 -25.57
C ARG A 3 -11.77 2.38 -25.67
N TRP A 4 -11.03 3.23 -26.38
CA TRP A 4 -9.61 3.04 -26.72
C TRP A 4 -8.63 3.46 -25.61
N TRP A 5 -9.10 3.77 -24.41
CA TRP A 5 -8.23 4.03 -23.27
C TRP A 5 -8.61 3.14 -22.10
N THR A 6 -7.63 2.40 -21.61
CA THR A 6 -7.62 1.85 -20.26
C THR A 6 -6.99 2.93 -19.38
N PRO A 7 -7.53 3.22 -18.18
CA PRO A 7 -6.85 4.13 -17.26
C PRO A 7 -5.41 3.66 -17.02
N VAL A 8 -4.44 4.55 -17.27
CA VAL A 8 -2.99 4.27 -17.21
C VAL A 8 -2.47 4.15 -15.78
N PHE A 9 -3.20 4.70 -14.80
CA PHE A 9 -2.87 4.58 -13.38
C PHE A 9 -3.94 3.79 -12.66
N ARG A 10 -3.55 2.64 -12.09
CA ARG A 10 -4.45 1.77 -11.33
C ARG A 10 -4.54 2.15 -9.85
N TYR A 11 -3.50 2.80 -9.31
CA TYR A 11 -3.38 3.16 -7.90
C TYR A 11 -2.91 4.60 -7.76
N ILE A 12 -3.55 5.37 -6.89
CA ILE A 12 -3.18 6.75 -6.56
C ILE A 12 -3.07 6.87 -5.04
N GLU A 13 -1.91 7.32 -4.59
CA GLU A 13 -1.55 7.53 -3.20
C GLU A 13 -1.38 9.03 -2.93
N ILE A 14 -2.02 9.53 -1.88
CA ILE A 14 -1.82 10.90 -1.37
C ILE A 14 -1.14 10.80 -0.01
N PRO A 15 0.10 11.28 0.17
CA PRO A 15 0.80 11.07 1.42
C PRO A 15 0.27 12.02 2.50
N LEU A 16 0.08 11.52 3.73
CA LEU A 16 -0.53 12.26 4.84
C LEU A 16 0.35 13.38 5.43
N ASN A 17 1.58 13.52 4.95
CA ASN A 17 2.41 14.70 5.18
C ASN A 17 2.13 15.84 4.18
N SER A 18 1.22 15.63 3.21
CA SER A 18 0.70 16.69 2.35
C SER A 18 -0.20 17.63 3.15
N PRO A 19 -0.21 18.93 2.84
CA PRO A 19 -1.22 19.83 3.39
C PRO A 19 -2.64 19.37 2.99
N ASP A 20 -3.60 19.58 3.88
CA ASP A 20 -5.03 19.37 3.62
C ASP A 20 -5.42 17.98 3.10
N TRP A 21 -4.67 16.93 3.45
CA TRP A 21 -4.96 15.55 3.03
C TRP A 21 -6.37 15.08 3.43
N GLN A 22 -6.89 15.57 4.57
CA GLN A 22 -8.25 15.27 5.02
C GLN A 22 -9.32 15.77 4.04
N GLN A 23 -9.00 16.77 3.22
CA GLN A 23 -9.92 17.34 2.23
C GLN A 23 -9.69 16.72 0.86
N SER A 24 -8.42 16.60 0.44
CA SER A 24 -8.09 16.13 -0.91
C SER A 24 -8.38 14.65 -1.13
N ILE A 25 -8.21 13.79 -0.12
CA ILE A 25 -8.48 12.35 -0.27
C ILE A 25 -9.97 12.07 -0.53
N PRO A 26 -10.93 12.54 0.28
CA PRO A 26 -12.36 12.35 -0.02
C PRO A 26 -12.76 12.91 -1.38
N GLN A 27 -12.20 14.06 -1.79
CA GLN A 27 -12.45 14.64 -3.12
C GLN A 27 -11.95 13.74 -4.25
N MET A 28 -10.76 13.16 -4.09
CA MET A 28 -10.19 12.23 -5.06
C MET A 28 -10.97 10.92 -5.14
N VAL A 29 -11.39 10.37 -4.00
CA VAL A 29 -12.28 9.19 -3.97
C VAL A 29 -13.59 9.51 -4.70
N GLY A 30 -14.27 10.59 -4.35
CA GLY A 30 -15.57 10.96 -4.94
C GLY A 30 -15.50 11.22 -6.45
N ARG A 31 -14.34 11.65 -6.97
CA ARG A 31 -14.17 11.93 -8.40
C ARG A 31 -13.62 10.75 -9.21
N PHE A 32 -12.80 9.89 -8.59
CA PHE A 32 -11.96 8.95 -9.34
C PHE A 32 -12.03 7.48 -8.90
N ALA A 33 -12.86 7.13 -7.91
CA ALA A 33 -12.94 5.75 -7.39
C ALA A 33 -13.35 4.70 -8.44
N GLU A 34 -14.06 5.08 -9.51
CA GLU A 34 -14.42 4.17 -10.60
C GLU A 34 -13.26 3.93 -11.59
N GLN A 35 -12.24 4.80 -11.60
CA GLN A 35 -11.13 4.71 -12.55
C GLN A 35 -9.81 4.28 -11.90
N ALA A 36 -9.64 4.51 -10.60
CA ALA A 36 -8.43 4.16 -9.86
C ALA A 36 -8.72 3.80 -8.40
N VAL A 37 -7.84 2.98 -7.82
CA VAL A 37 -7.80 2.72 -6.39
C VAL A 37 -7.13 3.92 -5.72
N ILE A 38 -7.91 4.71 -4.99
CA ILE A 38 -7.43 5.89 -4.27
C ILE A 38 -7.08 5.50 -2.84
N GLY A 39 -5.97 6.02 -2.32
CA GLY A 39 -5.62 5.88 -0.93
C GLY A 39 -4.53 6.82 -0.46
N ALA A 40 -3.88 6.45 0.64
CA ALA A 40 -2.95 7.33 1.32
C ALA A 40 -1.60 6.67 1.60
N GLY A 41 -0.56 7.50 1.58
CA GLY A 41 0.77 7.14 2.05
C GLY A 41 1.13 7.81 3.36
N THR A 42 2.21 7.36 4.00
CA THR A 42 2.64 7.90 5.31
C THR A 42 1.57 7.72 6.39
N VAL A 43 0.84 6.59 6.37
CA VAL A 43 -0.14 6.25 7.41
C VAL A 43 0.60 5.66 8.61
N LEU A 44 0.35 6.21 9.80
CA LEU A 44 1.14 5.96 11.02
C LEU A 44 0.31 5.39 12.18
N ASN A 45 -1.01 5.60 12.19
CA ASN A 45 -1.88 5.15 13.28
C ASN A 45 -3.25 4.66 12.80
N VAL A 46 -4.00 4.06 13.72
CA VAL A 46 -5.29 3.41 13.43
C VAL A 46 -6.38 4.44 13.13
N GLU A 47 -6.32 5.61 13.76
CA GLU A 47 -7.28 6.69 13.58
C GLU A 47 -7.23 7.23 12.15
N GLN A 48 -6.04 7.32 11.56
CA GLN A 48 -5.86 7.67 10.15
C GLN A 48 -6.46 6.60 9.23
N VAL A 49 -6.29 5.31 9.52
CA VAL A 49 -6.92 4.23 8.74
C VAL A 49 -8.44 4.35 8.79
N ASP A 50 -9.01 4.62 9.95
CA ASP A 50 -10.45 4.74 10.12
C ASP A 50 -11.04 5.94 9.38
N PHE A 51 -10.33 7.07 9.40
CA PHE A 51 -10.69 8.22 8.57
C PHE A 51 -10.69 7.85 7.08
N LEU A 52 -9.64 7.19 6.60
CA LEU A 52 -9.48 6.81 5.20
C LEU A 52 -10.58 5.83 4.75
N ALA A 53 -10.87 4.83 5.59
CA ALA A 53 -11.95 3.87 5.34
C ALA A 53 -13.31 4.57 5.25
N ALA A 54 -13.61 5.50 6.16
CA ALA A 54 -14.83 6.30 6.13
C ALA A 54 -14.91 7.21 4.88
N ALA A 55 -13.77 7.72 4.42
CA ALA A 55 -13.67 8.49 3.18
C ALA A 55 -13.78 7.64 1.90
N GLY A 56 -13.84 6.30 2.01
CA GLY A 56 -13.94 5.37 0.89
C GLY A 56 -12.59 5.06 0.21
N ALA A 57 -11.47 5.42 0.83
CA ALA A 57 -10.15 5.02 0.34
C ALA A 57 -9.98 3.50 0.40
N LYS A 58 -9.14 2.97 -0.48
CA LYS A 58 -8.93 1.53 -0.69
C LYS A 58 -7.46 1.11 -0.64
N LEU A 59 -6.55 2.05 -0.39
CA LEU A 59 -5.11 1.80 -0.29
C LEU A 59 -4.51 2.50 0.95
N VAL A 60 -3.64 1.78 1.66
CA VAL A 60 -2.82 2.28 2.77
C VAL A 60 -1.36 1.95 2.49
N VAL A 61 -0.51 2.97 2.50
CA VAL A 61 0.95 2.82 2.40
C VAL A 61 1.59 3.37 3.67
N THR A 62 2.38 2.54 4.36
CA THR A 62 3.06 2.93 5.60
C THR A 62 4.56 3.12 5.33
N PRO A 63 5.25 4.03 6.04
CA PRO A 63 6.71 4.17 5.91
C PRO A 63 7.45 3.11 6.75
N ASN A 64 6.78 2.49 7.71
CA ASN A 64 7.31 1.51 8.64
C ASN A 64 6.39 0.30 8.79
N THR A 65 6.89 -0.76 9.42
CA THR A 65 6.07 -1.92 9.75
C THR A 65 5.34 -1.65 11.06
N GLN A 66 4.03 -1.44 10.97
CA GLN A 66 3.18 -1.22 12.13
C GLN A 66 2.00 -2.20 12.13
N PRO A 67 2.13 -3.37 12.79
CA PRO A 67 1.14 -4.43 12.69
C PRO A 67 -0.29 -4.04 13.07
N ALA A 68 -0.47 -3.11 14.01
CA ALA A 68 -1.80 -2.61 14.38
C ALA A 68 -2.48 -1.83 13.23
N VAL A 69 -1.73 -0.96 12.56
CA VAL A 69 -2.19 -0.19 11.38
C VAL A 69 -2.50 -1.13 10.22
N ILE A 70 -1.61 -2.08 9.95
CA ILE A 70 -1.77 -3.07 8.86
C ILE A 70 -3.04 -3.89 9.08
N ARG A 71 -3.18 -4.52 10.26
CA ARG A 71 -4.36 -5.34 10.58
C ARG A 71 -5.65 -4.53 10.51
N ARG A 72 -5.64 -3.29 10.97
CA ARG A 72 -6.81 -2.42 10.89
C ARG A 72 -7.21 -2.15 9.44
N ALA A 73 -6.25 -1.79 8.59
CA ALA A 73 -6.51 -1.49 7.18
C ALA A 73 -7.03 -2.73 6.45
N VAL A 74 -6.45 -3.91 6.71
CA VAL A 74 -6.94 -5.18 6.18
C VAL A 74 -8.37 -5.48 6.65
N ALA A 75 -8.69 -5.26 7.93
CA ALA A 75 -10.03 -5.44 8.47
C ALA A 75 -11.07 -4.48 7.85
N GLN A 76 -10.65 -3.31 7.37
CA GLN A 76 -11.46 -2.36 6.61
C GLN A 76 -11.55 -2.70 5.10
N GLY A 77 -10.95 -3.82 4.67
CA GLY A 77 -10.93 -4.25 3.27
C GLY A 77 -10.05 -3.38 2.36
N MET A 78 -9.03 -2.72 2.92
CA MET A 78 -8.07 -1.90 2.16
C MET A 78 -6.86 -2.74 1.75
N LEU A 79 -6.28 -2.40 0.59
CA LEU A 79 -4.97 -2.90 0.19
C LEU A 79 -3.88 -2.22 1.02
N VAL A 80 -2.86 -2.97 1.42
CA VAL A 80 -1.76 -2.47 2.26
C VAL A 80 -0.41 -2.72 1.62
N CYS A 81 0.36 -1.64 1.45
CA CYS A 81 1.79 -1.66 1.13
C CYS A 81 2.59 -1.21 2.35
N ALA A 82 3.21 -2.16 3.05
CA ALA A 82 3.92 -1.88 4.29
C ALA A 82 5.39 -1.53 4.05
N GLY A 83 5.86 -0.45 4.66
CA GLY A 83 7.27 -0.10 4.69
C GLY A 83 8.08 -1.05 5.59
N CYS A 84 9.22 -1.52 5.13
CA CYS A 84 10.16 -2.29 5.93
C CYS A 84 11.61 -1.98 5.52
N ALA A 85 12.54 -2.18 6.43
CA ALA A 85 13.98 -2.08 6.17
C ALA A 85 14.68 -3.42 6.35
N THR A 86 14.07 -4.39 7.04
CA THR A 86 14.68 -5.69 7.39
C THR A 86 13.77 -6.87 7.07
N ALA A 87 14.34 -8.09 7.01
CA ALA A 87 13.58 -9.32 6.80
C ALA A 87 12.54 -9.57 7.90
N THR A 88 12.90 -9.32 9.17
CA THR A 88 11.97 -9.47 10.29
C THR A 88 10.77 -8.55 10.14
N GLU A 89 10.99 -7.28 9.77
CA GLU A 89 9.90 -6.34 9.53
C GLU A 89 9.03 -6.76 8.35
N ALA A 90 9.65 -7.23 7.26
CA ALA A 90 8.93 -7.75 6.11
C ALA A 90 8.00 -8.92 6.50
N PHE A 91 8.49 -9.92 7.23
CA PHE A 91 7.65 -11.04 7.69
C PHE A 91 6.57 -10.57 8.67
N ASN A 92 6.90 -9.70 9.63
CA ASN A 92 5.90 -9.13 10.54
C ASN A 92 4.78 -8.38 9.81
N ALA A 93 5.10 -7.70 8.69
CA ALA A 93 4.10 -7.03 7.87
C ALA A 93 3.21 -8.02 7.11
N LEU A 94 3.81 -9.07 6.53
CA LEU A 94 3.07 -10.14 5.83
C LEU A 94 2.15 -10.90 6.80
N ASP A 95 2.64 -11.24 8.00
CA ASP A 95 1.87 -11.89 9.07
C ASP A 95 0.72 -11.00 9.58
N ALA A 96 0.92 -9.68 9.59
CA ALA A 96 -0.14 -8.73 9.89
C ALA A 96 -1.18 -8.57 8.75
N GLY A 97 -0.91 -9.20 7.59
CA GLY A 97 -1.82 -9.29 6.46
C GLY A 97 -1.51 -8.34 5.31
N ALA A 98 -0.36 -7.63 5.30
CA ALA A 98 0.00 -6.76 4.18
C ALA A 98 0.14 -7.57 2.87
N GLN A 99 -0.35 -7.03 1.76
CA GLN A 99 -0.24 -7.70 0.45
C GLN A 99 1.04 -7.29 -0.28
N TRP A 100 1.56 -6.10 0.02
CA TRP A 100 2.78 -5.57 -0.58
C TRP A 100 3.75 -5.07 0.47
N LEU A 101 5.02 -5.12 0.11
CA LEU A 101 6.13 -4.58 0.87
C LEU A 101 6.82 -3.48 0.07
N LYS A 102 7.27 -2.45 0.76
CA LYS A 102 8.11 -1.37 0.22
C LYS A 102 9.37 -1.27 1.05
N ILE A 103 10.52 -1.26 0.40
CA ILE A 103 11.77 -0.99 1.11
C ILE A 103 11.90 0.50 1.37
N PHE A 104 12.03 0.88 2.65
CA PHE A 104 12.12 2.29 3.05
C PHE A 104 13.00 2.50 4.29
N PRO A 105 13.89 3.52 4.30
CA PRO A 105 14.25 4.38 3.17
C PRO A 105 15.19 3.65 2.20
N SER A 106 14.74 3.40 0.97
CA SER A 106 15.52 2.64 -0.02
C SER A 106 16.84 3.28 -0.40
N SER A 107 16.98 4.60 -0.28
CA SER A 107 18.23 5.33 -0.54
C SER A 107 19.38 4.94 0.40
N ALA A 108 19.07 4.39 1.58
CA ALA A 108 20.08 3.92 2.52
C ALA A 108 20.58 2.49 2.18
N PHE A 109 19.85 1.76 1.34
CA PHE A 109 20.10 0.35 1.05
C PHE A 109 20.47 0.18 -0.42
N GLY A 110 21.72 -0.21 -0.68
CA GLY A 110 22.18 -0.47 -2.05
C GLY A 110 21.36 -1.58 -2.74
N PRO A 111 21.41 -1.68 -4.08
CA PRO A 111 20.61 -2.64 -4.84
C PRO A 111 20.77 -4.12 -4.43
N ASP A 112 21.96 -4.51 -3.95
CA ASP A 112 22.21 -5.87 -3.46
C ASP A 112 21.39 -6.23 -2.23
N TYR A 113 21.25 -5.29 -1.29
CA TYR A 113 20.45 -5.49 -0.10
C TYR A 113 18.97 -5.65 -0.45
N ILE A 114 18.46 -4.80 -1.35
CA ILE A 114 17.07 -4.84 -1.82
C ILE A 114 16.77 -6.21 -2.44
N ARG A 115 17.65 -6.70 -3.34
CA ARG A 115 17.51 -8.04 -3.94
C ARG A 115 17.55 -9.17 -2.91
N ALA A 116 18.44 -9.08 -1.92
CA ALA A 116 18.54 -10.08 -0.87
C ALA A 116 17.25 -10.15 -0.04
N LEU A 117 16.68 -8.98 0.29
CA LEU A 117 15.44 -8.89 1.04
C LEU A 117 14.23 -9.37 0.24
N GLU A 118 14.12 -9.01 -1.05
CA GLU A 118 13.07 -9.48 -1.96
C GLU A 118 13.10 -11.01 -2.12
N SER A 119 14.29 -11.60 -2.30
CA SER A 119 14.42 -13.05 -2.46
C SER A 119 14.06 -13.82 -1.19
N GLY A 120 14.40 -13.29 -0.01
CA GLY A 120 14.09 -13.91 1.28
C GLY A 120 12.62 -13.81 1.70
N THR A 121 11.85 -12.88 1.12
CA THR A 121 10.46 -12.58 1.54
C THR A 121 9.40 -13.02 0.52
N ALA A 122 9.83 -13.48 -0.66
CA ALA A 122 8.95 -14.10 -1.64
C ALA A 122 8.47 -15.48 -1.12
N PRO A 123 7.15 -15.74 -1.06
CA PRO A 123 6.66 -17.09 -0.83
C PRO A 123 7.04 -17.94 -2.04
N GLY A 124 8.12 -18.73 -1.91
CA GLY A 124 8.66 -19.53 -2.99
C GLY A 124 9.44 -18.71 -4.04
N GLY A 125 10.48 -17.97 -3.64
CA GLY A 125 11.61 -17.63 -4.51
C GLY A 125 11.27 -16.99 -5.86
N ALA A 126 10.46 -15.93 -5.89
CA ALA A 126 10.37 -15.01 -7.03
C ALA A 126 9.87 -13.65 -6.52
N GLY A 127 10.67 -12.61 -6.72
CA GLY A 127 10.46 -11.27 -6.19
C GLY A 127 9.09 -10.67 -6.49
N ALA A 128 8.68 -9.75 -5.62
CA ALA A 128 7.47 -8.97 -5.71
C ALA A 128 7.34 -8.27 -7.08
N GLY A 129 6.54 -8.85 -7.97
CA GLY A 129 6.28 -8.29 -9.28
C GLY A 129 5.16 -9.04 -9.99
N GLY A 130 3.93 -8.54 -9.86
CA GLY A 130 2.82 -8.88 -10.75
C GLY A 130 2.23 -10.29 -10.60
N GLY A 131 1.16 -10.41 -9.83
CA GLY A 131 0.36 -11.63 -9.78
C GLY A 131 -1.04 -11.32 -9.29
N GLY A 132 -1.83 -10.65 -10.14
CA GLY A 132 -3.27 -10.63 -9.95
C GLY A 132 -3.75 -12.07 -9.90
N ARG A 133 -4.25 -12.50 -8.75
CA ARG A 133 -5.10 -13.68 -8.69
C ARG A 133 -6.47 -13.25 -9.17
N ASP A 134 -6.69 -13.35 -10.47
CA ASP A 134 -8.03 -13.59 -10.97
C ASP A 134 -8.42 -14.99 -10.46
N ALA A 135 -9.38 -15.02 -9.53
CA ALA A 135 -9.97 -16.25 -9.05
C ALA A 135 -11.45 -16.01 -8.75
N GLY A 136 -12.30 -16.54 -9.63
CA GLY A 136 -13.71 -16.86 -9.37
C GLY A 136 -14.69 -15.74 -9.62
#